data_AF-A0A7S0RJ51-F1
#
_entry.id   AF-A0A7S0RJ51-F1
#
_cell.length_a   1.000
_cell.length_b   1.000
_cell.length_c   1.000
_cell.angle_alpha   90.00
_cell.angle_beta   90.00
_cell.angle_gamma   90.00
#
_symmetry.space_group_name_H-M   'P 1'
#
loop_
_entity.id
_entity.type
_entity.pdbx_description
1 polymer ?
#
loop_
_entity_poly.entity_id
_entity_poly.type
_entity_poly.pdbx_seq_one_letter_code
_entity_poly.pdbx_strand_id
1 'polypeptide(L)'
;GGARGGGGSPAAAQGSGIRRMASGMVEMMANQNTVNAVVAKSPSKRSVAKLTATVLHQIHVEPLMGLSVTEQMVATACAGGAVKMWLRPAVWSQLMQQAAGGRPPRL
;
A
#
# COMPACT_ATOMS: atom_id res chain seq x y z
N GLY A 1 -11.34 -66.19 21.51
CA GLY A 1 -10.44 -66.54 22.62
C GLY A 1 -9.07 -66.86 22.09
N GLY A 2 -8.03 -66.60 22.88
CA GLY A 2 -6.64 -67.09 22.71
C GLY A 2 -5.83 -66.36 21.62
N ALA A 3 -4.89 -65.45 21.91
CA ALA A 3 -3.61 -65.60 22.63
C ALA A 3 -2.42 -65.97 21.73
N ARG A 4 -1.43 -65.04 21.74
CA ARG A 4 0.01 -65.26 21.92
C ARG A 4 0.90 -65.77 20.77
N GLY A 5 2.03 -65.06 20.65
CA GLY A 5 3.37 -65.61 20.43
C GLY A 5 3.80 -65.59 18.96
N GLY A 6 4.90 -64.96 18.54
CA GLY A 6 6.14 -64.64 19.25
C GLY A 6 7.28 -65.53 18.73
N GLY A 7 8.36 -64.90 18.25
CA GLY A 7 9.61 -65.53 17.81
C GLY A 7 9.99 -64.99 16.43
N GLY A 8 10.96 -64.09 16.26
CA GLY A 8 12.34 -64.13 16.75
C GLY A 8 13.23 -64.49 15.54
N SER A 9 14.37 -63.89 15.22
CA SER A 9 15.29 -63.04 15.97
C SER A 9 16.21 -62.31 14.95
N PRO A 10 17.49 -61.94 15.23
CA PRO A 10 17.94 -60.55 15.22
C PRO A 10 19.02 -60.28 14.15
N ALA A 11 19.24 -59.02 13.80
CA ALA A 11 20.51 -58.61 13.22
C ALA A 11 20.91 -57.27 13.84
N ALA A 12 21.80 -57.38 14.82
CA ALA A 12 22.52 -56.26 15.39
C ALA A 12 23.47 -55.66 14.35
N ALA A 13 23.49 -54.33 14.25
CA ALA A 13 24.67 -53.52 13.95
C ALA A 13 24.28 -52.06 14.25
N GLN A 14 24.45 -51.59 15.49
CA GLN A 14 25.62 -50.79 15.89
C GLN A 14 25.95 -49.67 14.90
N GLY A 15 25.62 -48.44 15.28
CA GLY A 15 25.91 -47.25 14.48
C GLY A 15 25.60 -45.95 15.20
N SER A 16 26.45 -45.63 16.18
CA SER A 16 26.80 -44.27 16.61
C SER A 16 25.67 -43.31 17.02
N GLY A 17 25.59 -43.06 18.32
CA GLY A 17 25.08 -41.78 18.83
C GLY A 17 25.84 -40.59 18.25
N ILE A 18 25.38 -39.38 18.61
CA ILE A 18 25.91 -38.07 18.18
C ILE A 18 25.38 -37.60 16.82
N ARG A 19 24.08 -37.28 16.73
CA ARG A 19 23.59 -36.39 15.64
C ARG A 19 22.29 -35.66 15.94
N ARG A 20 22.07 -35.21 17.19
CA ARG A 20 20.83 -34.48 17.55
C ARG A 20 21.03 -33.26 18.45
N MET A 21 22.17 -32.59 18.37
CA MET A 21 22.37 -31.30 19.06
C MET A 21 22.95 -30.17 18.19
N ALA A 22 23.37 -30.45 16.95
CA ALA A 22 23.87 -29.40 16.05
C ALA A 22 22.76 -28.59 15.36
N SER A 23 21.51 -29.08 15.33
CA SER A 23 20.40 -28.40 14.65
C SER A 23 19.88 -27.16 15.40
N GLY A 24 20.03 -27.12 16.73
CA GLY A 24 19.48 -26.03 17.54
C GLY A 24 20.35 -24.76 17.49
N MET A 25 21.68 -24.90 17.44
CA MET A 25 22.58 -23.75 17.49
C MET A 25 22.72 -23.03 16.14
N VAL A 26 22.44 -23.70 15.01
CA VAL A 26 22.44 -23.05 13.69
C VAL A 26 21.28 -22.04 13.57
N GLU A 27 20.12 -22.35 14.17
CA GLU A 27 18.94 -21.50 14.13
C GLU A 27 19.08 -20.25 15.03
N MET A 28 19.88 -20.36 16.09
CA MET A 28 20.16 -19.27 17.05
C MET A 28 21.24 -18.29 16.54
N MET A 29 22.05 -18.68 15.56
CA MET A 29 23.05 -17.82 14.91
C MET A 29 22.56 -17.18 13.60
N ALA A 30 21.24 -17.21 13.33
CA ALA A 30 20.61 -16.21 12.47
C ALA A 30 20.57 -14.86 13.21
N ASN A 31 21.77 -14.40 13.53
CA ASN A 31 22.07 -13.15 14.22
C ASN A 31 21.93 -12.01 13.22
N GLN A 32 20.99 -11.13 13.54
CA GLN A 32 21.02 -9.67 13.38
C GLN A 32 21.68 -9.10 12.11
N ASN A 33 20.86 -8.30 11.41
CA ASN A 33 21.25 -7.25 10.48
C ASN A 33 21.20 -7.57 8.98
N THR A 34 20.27 -8.44 8.55
CA THR A 34 19.83 -8.39 7.15
C THR A 34 18.76 -7.32 7.03
N VAL A 35 19.14 -6.15 6.52
CA VAL A 35 18.24 -5.12 5.97
C VAL A 35 17.54 -5.64 4.71
N ASN A 36 16.95 -6.83 4.77
CA ASN A 36 15.95 -7.25 3.82
C ASN A 36 14.72 -6.42 4.15
N ALA A 37 14.54 -5.30 3.45
CA ALA A 37 13.26 -4.65 3.39
C ALA A 37 12.25 -5.71 2.91
N VAL A 38 11.53 -6.33 3.85
CA VAL A 38 10.43 -7.23 3.55
C VAL A 38 9.45 -6.38 2.77
N VAL A 39 9.30 -6.64 1.46
CA VAL A 39 8.19 -6.08 0.70
C VAL A 39 6.92 -6.58 1.39
N ALA A 40 6.28 -5.69 2.14
CA ALA A 40 5.02 -6.02 2.79
C ALA A 40 4.04 -6.47 1.70
N LYS A 41 3.52 -7.68 1.85
CA LYS A 41 2.48 -8.19 0.93
C LYS A 41 1.32 -7.20 0.95
N SER A 42 0.68 -7.04 -0.22
CA SER A 42 -0.53 -6.22 -0.30
C SER A 42 -1.51 -6.65 0.80
N PRO A 43 -2.00 -5.73 1.64
CA PRO A 43 -2.92 -6.07 2.71
C PRO A 43 -4.18 -6.71 2.14
N SER A 44 -4.79 -7.62 2.90
CA SER A 44 -6.05 -8.23 2.48
C SER A 44 -7.13 -7.15 2.28
N LYS A 45 -8.04 -7.31 1.30
CA LYS A 45 -9.10 -6.31 1.02
C LYS A 45 -10.01 -5.99 2.21
N ARG A 46 -10.04 -6.87 3.23
CA ARG A 46 -10.81 -6.68 4.48
C ARG A 46 -10.05 -5.89 5.55
N SER A 47 -8.72 -5.82 5.46
CA SER A 47 -7.87 -5.13 6.45
C SER A 47 -7.55 -3.68 6.07
N VAL A 48 -8.11 -3.16 4.97
CA VAL A 48 -7.93 -1.77 4.53
C VAL A 48 -9.24 -1.02 4.67
N ALA A 49 -9.22 0.11 5.38
CA ALA A 49 -10.37 1.00 5.48
C ALA A 49 -10.77 1.52 4.09
N LYS A 50 -12.05 1.38 3.73
CA LYS A 50 -12.58 1.92 2.47
C LYS A 50 -12.95 3.37 2.68
N LEU A 51 -12.26 4.27 1.99
CA LEU A 51 -12.64 5.68 1.93
C LEU A 51 -13.75 5.85 0.89
N THR A 52 -14.74 6.66 1.22
CA THR A 52 -15.76 7.12 0.26
C THR A 52 -15.35 8.48 -0.28
N ALA A 53 -15.54 8.68 -1.59
CA ALA A 53 -15.28 9.98 -2.18
C ALA A 53 -16.26 11.03 -1.63
N THR A 54 -15.76 12.19 -1.20
CA THR A 54 -16.61 13.32 -0.79
C THR A 54 -17.39 13.88 -1.97
N VAL A 55 -16.78 13.89 -3.16
CA VAL A 55 -17.39 14.37 -4.40
C VAL A 55 -16.99 13.44 -5.54
N LEU A 56 -17.95 13.07 -6.37
CA LEU A 56 -17.75 12.33 -7.61
C LEU A 56 -18.48 13.07 -8.72
N HIS A 57 -17.73 13.62 -9.68
CA HIS A 57 -18.28 14.46 -10.74
C HIS A 57 -17.60 14.17 -12.09
N GLN A 58 -18.39 14.13 -13.17
CA GLN A 58 -17.87 13.98 -14.52
C GLN A 58 -17.47 15.35 -15.09
N ILE A 59 -16.16 15.61 -15.12
CA ILE A 59 -15.61 16.90 -15.57
C ILE A 59 -15.21 16.92 -17.05
N HIS A 60 -15.00 15.76 -17.66
CA HIS A 60 -14.64 15.57 -19.07
C HIS A 60 -15.50 14.45 -19.66
N VAL A 61 -15.78 14.53 -20.97
CA VAL A 61 -16.45 13.46 -21.72
C VAL A 61 -15.46 12.35 -22.06
N GLU A 62 -14.27 12.75 -22.52
CA GLU A 62 -13.15 11.86 -22.81
C GLU A 62 -12.40 11.43 -21.55
N PRO A 63 -11.64 10.30 -21.60
CA PRO A 63 -10.85 9.83 -20.46
C PRO A 63 -9.91 10.90 -19.90
N LEU A 64 -9.87 11.03 -18.58
CA LEU A 64 -8.95 11.93 -17.88
C LEU A 64 -7.51 11.41 -18.04
N MET A 65 -6.64 12.26 -18.57
CA MET A 65 -5.23 11.93 -18.82
C MET A 65 -4.27 12.67 -17.90
N GLY A 66 -4.71 13.79 -17.30
CA GLY A 66 -3.87 14.59 -16.42
C GLY A 66 -4.66 15.28 -15.32
N LEU A 67 -4.03 15.36 -14.14
CA LEU A 67 -4.50 16.08 -12.97
C LEU A 67 -3.30 16.75 -12.30
N SER A 68 -3.38 18.07 -12.09
CA SER A 68 -2.40 18.84 -11.31
C SER A 68 -3.11 19.67 -10.26
N VAL A 69 -2.61 19.62 -9.03
CA VAL A 69 -3.17 20.35 -7.89
C VAL A 69 -2.12 21.34 -7.42
N THR A 70 -2.48 22.62 -7.41
CA THR A 70 -1.65 23.71 -6.86
C THR A 70 -2.38 24.39 -5.70
N GLU A 71 -1.70 25.33 -5.06
CA GLU A 71 -2.33 26.17 -4.05
C GLU A 71 -3.45 27.03 -4.64
N GLN A 72 -3.33 27.43 -5.89
CA GLN A 72 -4.26 28.37 -6.52
C GLN A 72 -5.40 27.68 -7.28
N MET A 73 -5.17 26.48 -7.80
CA MET A 73 -6.15 25.81 -8.65
C MET A 73 -5.95 24.30 -8.75
N VAL A 74 -6.94 23.64 -9.34
CA VAL A 74 -6.82 22.29 -9.89
C VAL A 74 -6.90 22.37 -11.40
N ALA A 75 -5.97 21.76 -12.12
CA ALA A 75 -5.99 21.66 -13.58
C ALA A 75 -6.21 20.21 -14.00
N THR A 76 -7.06 20.00 -15.00
CA THR A 76 -7.44 18.67 -15.49
C THR A 76 -7.37 18.64 -17.00
N ALA A 77 -6.83 17.57 -17.57
CA ALA A 77 -6.68 17.38 -19.01
C ALA A 77 -7.24 16.03 -19.44
N CYS A 78 -7.89 15.96 -20.61
CA CYS A 78 -8.44 14.72 -21.16
C CYS A 78 -7.78 14.34 -22.50
N ALA A 79 -8.05 13.13 -22.97
CA ALA A 79 -7.49 12.59 -24.23
C ALA A 79 -7.87 13.43 -25.46
N GLY A 80 -9.02 14.13 -25.41
CA GLY A 80 -9.43 15.09 -26.45
C GLY A 80 -8.66 16.42 -26.45
N GLY A 81 -7.66 16.60 -25.56
CA GLY A 81 -6.82 17.79 -25.50
C GLY A 81 -7.41 18.96 -24.71
N ALA A 82 -8.65 18.85 -24.20
CA ALA A 82 -9.26 19.92 -23.42
C ALA A 82 -8.64 20.01 -22.02
N VAL A 83 -8.30 21.23 -21.60
CA VAL A 83 -7.79 21.56 -20.27
C VAL A 83 -8.80 22.42 -19.53
N LYS A 84 -9.23 21.99 -18.33
CA LYS A 84 -10.13 22.74 -17.46
C LYS A 84 -9.40 23.14 -16.18
N MET A 85 -9.49 24.43 -15.83
CA MET A 85 -8.91 25.02 -14.62
C MET A 85 -10.02 25.34 -13.61
N TRP A 86 -9.85 24.84 -12.40
CA TRP A 86 -10.78 24.99 -11.28
C TRP A 86 -10.08 25.83 -10.21
N LEU A 87 -10.33 27.14 -10.22
CA LEU A 87 -9.71 28.06 -9.26
C LEU A 87 -10.23 27.81 -7.85
N ARG A 88 -9.36 27.95 -6.84
CA ARG A 88 -9.81 27.95 -5.46
C ARG A 88 -10.71 29.17 -5.20
N PRO A 89 -11.73 29.07 -4.33
CA PRO A 89 -12.69 30.17 -4.12
C PRO A 89 -12.06 31.52 -3.77
N ALA A 90 -11.00 31.52 -2.96
CA ALA A 90 -10.27 32.74 -2.59
C ALA A 90 -9.60 33.41 -3.80
N VAL A 91 -8.95 32.61 -4.66
CA VAL A 91 -8.28 33.11 -5.88
C VAL A 91 -9.30 33.68 -6.85
N TRP A 92 -10.42 32.98 -7.05
CA TRP A 92 -11.51 33.47 -7.88
C TRP A 92 -12.06 34.81 -7.38
N SER A 93 -12.32 34.90 -6.07
CA SER A 93 -12.85 36.12 -5.45
C SER A 93 -11.89 37.30 -5.62
N GLN A 94 -10.59 37.07 -5.42
CA GLN A 94 -9.56 38.08 -5.61
C GLN A 94 -9.46 38.53 -7.08
N LEU A 95 -9.49 37.59 -8.02
CA LEU A 95 -9.43 37.91 -9.45
C LEU A 95 -10.63 38.76 -9.88
N MET A 96 -11.83 38.41 -9.40
CA MET A 96 -13.05 39.17 -9.69
C MET A 96 -13.01 40.59 -9.08
N GLN A 97 -12.46 40.75 -7.87
CA GLN A 97 -12.30 42.07 -7.25
C GLN A 97 -11.29 42.96 -7.99
N GLN A 98 -10.21 42.37 -8.50
CA GLN A 98 -9.22 43.08 -9.33
C GLN A 98 -9.83 43.48 -10.68
N ALA A 99 -10.57 42.57 -11.32
CA ALA A 99 -11.27 42.85 -12.57
C ALA A 99 -12.37 43.92 -12.43
N ALA A 100 -13.00 44.00 -11.25
CA ALA A 100 -14.02 45.00 -10.93
C ALA A 100 -13.46 46.39 -10.56
N GLY A 101 -12.17 46.67 -10.79
CA GLY A 101 -11.60 48.01 -10.62
C GLY A 101 -11.22 48.39 -9.18
N GLY A 102 -11.01 47.39 -8.30
CA GLY A 102 -10.20 47.52 -7.09
C GLY A 102 -10.39 48.80 -6.26
N ARG A 103 -11.54 48.99 -5.62
CA ARG A 103 -11.62 49.87 -4.45
C ARG A 103 -11.90 49.01 -3.21
N PRO A 104 -10.93 48.82 -2.30
CA PRO A 104 -11.20 48.12 -1.06
C PRO A 104 -12.20 48.92 -0.20
N PRO A 105 -12.97 48.26 0.68
CA PRO A 105 -13.83 48.95 1.63
C PRO A 105 -12.97 49.87 2.49
N ARG A 106 -13.29 51.17 2.51
CA ARG A 106 -12.74 52.09 3.51
C ARG A 106 -13.44 51.78 4.82
N LEU A 107 -12.67 51.26 5.78
CA LEU A 107 -13.03 51.27 7.19
C LEU A 107 -13.17 52.73 7.67
#